data_AF-A0A7K2AJV9-F1
#
_entry.id   AF-A0A7K2AJV9-F1
#
_cell.length_a   1.000
_cell.length_b   1.000
_cell.length_c   1.000
_cell.angle_alpha   90.00
_cell.angle_beta   90.00
_cell.angle_gamma   90.00
#
_symmetry.space_group_name_H-M   'P 1'
#
loop_
_entity.id
_entity.type
_entity.pdbx_description
1 polymer ?
#
loop_
_entity_poly.entity_id
_entity_poly.type
_entity_poly.pdbx_seq_one_letter_code
_entity_poly.pdbx_strand_id
1 'polypeptide(L)'
;MTETILELPRRQAERPAGPSLPEVDLKLLEAALDYIRPAVQVDGGDLILLGVEEGVVSIQMVGACGGCPLSMMTLKEGIERILKAKVPGVVSVEAVA
;
A
#
# COMPACT_ATOMS: atom_id res chain seq x y z
N MET A 1 -33.21 -16.60 18.94
CA MET A 1 -32.09 -17.04 18.10
C MET A 1 -31.53 -15.78 17.50
N THR A 2 -30.49 -15.25 18.15
CA THR A 2 -30.11 -13.84 18.08
C THR A 2 -29.20 -13.62 16.88
N GLU A 3 -29.71 -12.89 15.90
CA GLU A 3 -28.92 -12.29 14.83
C GLU A 3 -28.08 -11.17 15.47
N THR A 4 -26.77 -11.32 15.47
CA THR A 4 -25.83 -10.25 15.82
C THR A 4 -24.79 -10.20 14.73
N ILE A 5 -25.19 -9.53 13.66
CA ILE A 5 -24.30 -8.88 12.70
C ILE A 5 -23.83 -7.61 13.42
N LEU A 6 -22.62 -7.65 13.98
CA LEU A 6 -21.93 -6.43 14.41
C LEU A 6 -20.76 -6.23 13.47
N GLU A 7 -20.96 -5.25 12.61
CA GLU A 7 -20.16 -4.89 11.45
C GLU A 7 -18.74 -4.51 11.89
N LEU A 8 -17.76 -5.18 11.28
CA LEU A 8 -16.35 -4.82 11.39
C LEU A 8 -16.17 -3.35 10.96
N PRO A 9 -15.44 -2.53 11.73
CA PRO A 9 -15.17 -1.15 11.37
C PRO A 9 -14.08 -1.11 10.29
N ARG A 10 -14.43 -1.42 9.04
CA ARG A 10 -13.49 -1.27 7.92
C ARG A 10 -13.61 0.14 7.35
N ARG A 11 -12.83 1.02 7.97
CA ARG A 11 -12.52 2.43 7.70
C ARG A 11 -11.94 2.69 6.29
N GLN A 12 -12.48 2.07 5.24
CA GLN A 12 -11.83 2.03 3.93
C GLN A 12 -12.84 1.98 2.77
N ALA A 13 -13.65 3.03 2.65
CA ALA A 13 -14.52 3.20 1.48
C ALA A 13 -14.54 4.63 0.90
N GLU A 14 -13.82 5.58 1.50
CA GLU A 14 -13.80 6.95 1.02
C GLU A 14 -12.37 7.47 0.96
N ARG A 15 -11.72 7.31 -0.19
CA ARG A 15 -10.76 8.32 -0.63
C ARG A 15 -11.18 8.80 -2.01
N PRO A 16 -11.68 10.04 -2.12
CA PRO A 16 -12.16 10.57 -3.38
C PRO A 16 -10.95 10.76 -4.29
N ALA A 17 -10.99 10.15 -5.48
CA ALA A 17 -10.07 10.47 -6.55
C ALA A 17 -10.20 11.96 -6.89
N GLY A 18 -9.27 12.78 -6.40
CA GLY A 18 -9.24 14.23 -6.62
C GLY A 18 -7.87 14.66 -7.15
N PRO A 19 -7.79 15.30 -8.33
CA PRO A 19 -6.54 15.53 -9.04
C PRO A 19 -5.89 16.84 -8.59
N SER A 20 -4.79 16.80 -7.84
CA SER A 20 -4.04 18.06 -7.61
C SER A 20 -2.66 17.90 -7.00
N LEU A 21 -1.87 16.85 -7.27
CA LEU A 21 -0.74 16.55 -6.38
C LEU A 21 0.51 16.03 -7.12
N PRO A 22 1.71 16.20 -6.53
CA PRO A 22 2.99 16.35 -7.23
C PRO A 22 3.21 15.18 -8.18
N GLU A 23 3.73 15.48 -9.37
CA GLU A 23 3.80 14.56 -10.51
C GLU A 23 4.70 13.35 -10.20
N VAL A 24 4.18 12.41 -9.42
CA VAL A 24 4.79 11.09 -9.20
C VAL A 24 4.60 10.36 -10.51
N ASP A 25 5.71 10.05 -11.15
CA ASP A 25 5.68 9.38 -12.43
C ASP A 25 5.18 7.94 -12.26
N LEU A 26 3.94 7.70 -12.71
CA LEU A 26 3.27 6.41 -12.54
C LEU A 26 4.06 5.25 -13.15
N LYS A 27 4.83 5.50 -14.21
CA LYS A 27 5.67 4.47 -14.83
C LYS A 27 6.84 4.09 -13.93
N LEU A 28 7.47 5.06 -13.29
CA LEU A 28 8.54 4.81 -12.32
C LEU A 28 8.00 4.12 -11.07
N LEU A 29 6.81 4.52 -10.62
CA LEU A 29 6.13 3.88 -9.50
C LEU A 29 5.82 2.41 -9.79
N GLU A 30 5.23 2.12 -10.94
CA GLU A 30 4.93 0.75 -11.37
C GLU A 30 6.22 -0.09 -11.47
N ALA A 31 7.26 0.43 -12.11
CA ALA A 31 8.56 -0.25 -12.20
C ALA A 31 9.20 -0.49 -10.82
N ALA A 32 9.05 0.43 -9.88
CA ALA A 32 9.54 0.27 -8.52
C ALA A 32 8.72 -0.81 -7.77
N LEU A 33 7.41 -0.86 -7.97
CA LEU A 33 6.57 -1.91 -7.39
C LEU A 33 6.90 -3.29 -7.98
N ASP A 34 7.09 -3.40 -9.29
CA ASP A 34 7.52 -4.65 -9.94
C ASP A 34 8.88 -5.15 -9.44
N TYR A 35 9.79 -4.23 -9.09
CA TYR A 35 11.05 -4.59 -8.45
C TYR A 35 10.87 -5.16 -7.03
N ILE A 36 9.85 -4.69 -6.29
CA ILE A 36 9.60 -5.08 -4.89
C ILE A 36 8.74 -6.35 -4.79
N ARG A 37 7.78 -6.55 -5.71
CA ARG A 37 6.89 -7.71 -5.76
C ARG A 37 7.60 -9.06 -5.52
N PRO A 38 8.71 -9.41 -6.19
CA PRO A 38 9.34 -10.71 -5.98
C PRO A 38 9.85 -10.87 -4.55
N ALA A 39 10.35 -9.81 -3.90
CA ALA A 39 10.76 -9.89 -2.50
C ALA A 39 9.56 -10.16 -1.58
N VAL A 40 8.45 -9.46 -1.79
CA VAL A 40 7.23 -9.62 -0.99
C VAL A 40 6.58 -11.00 -1.22
N GLN A 41 6.66 -11.52 -2.45
CA GLN A 41 6.19 -12.86 -2.79
C GLN A 41 7.03 -13.97 -2.14
N VAL A 42 8.34 -13.76 -1.96
CA VAL A 42 9.19 -14.69 -1.18
C VAL A 42 8.74 -14.75 0.28
N ASP A 43 8.31 -13.62 0.85
CA ASP A 43 7.70 -13.55 2.18
C ASP A 43 6.24 -14.06 2.22
N GLY A 44 5.68 -14.51 1.08
CA GLY A 44 4.35 -15.09 0.98
C GLY A 44 3.20 -14.06 0.86
N GLY A 45 3.51 -12.81 0.51
CA GLY A 45 2.53 -11.75 0.28
C GLY A 45 2.47 -11.26 -1.17
N ASP A 46 1.67 -10.22 -1.40
CA ASP A 46 1.67 -9.43 -2.63
C ASP A 46 1.25 -7.98 -2.34
N LEU A 47 1.41 -7.11 -3.33
CA LEU A 47 1.12 -5.67 -3.27
C LEU A 47 0.17 -5.28 -4.40
N ILE A 48 -0.84 -4.48 -4.08
CA ILE A 48 -1.72 -3.86 -5.07
C ILE A 48 -1.63 -2.35 -4.91
N LEU A 49 -1.28 -1.63 -5.98
CA LEU A 49 -1.35 -0.17 -5.99
C LEU A 49 -2.83 0.27 -6.03
N LEU A 50 -3.25 1.04 -5.03
CA LEU A 50 -4.59 1.63 -5.00
C LEU A 50 -4.62 3.02 -5.63
N GLY A 51 -3.53 3.78 -5.49
CA GLY A 51 -3.43 5.12 -6.03
C GLY A 51 -2.30 5.92 -5.39
N VAL A 52 -2.13 7.15 -5.88
CA VAL A 52 -1.18 8.13 -5.37
C VAL A 52 -1.90 9.46 -5.21
N GLU A 53 -1.74 10.07 -4.04
CA GLU A 53 -2.28 11.39 -3.73
C GLU A 53 -1.23 12.14 -2.89
N GLU A 54 -0.90 13.37 -3.22
CA GLU A 54 -0.03 14.22 -2.37
C GLU A 54 1.42 13.72 -2.24
N GLY A 55 1.86 12.80 -3.13
CA GLY A 55 3.10 12.04 -2.92
C GLY A 55 2.96 10.90 -1.91
N VAL A 56 1.75 10.66 -1.41
CA VAL A 56 1.37 9.50 -0.59
C VAL A 56 0.95 8.36 -1.50
N VAL A 57 1.74 7.28 -1.50
CA VAL A 57 1.44 6.06 -2.26
C VAL A 57 0.58 5.16 -1.41
N SER A 58 -0.59 4.81 -1.93
CA SER A 58 -1.51 3.89 -1.28
C SER A 58 -1.39 2.50 -1.85
N ILE A 59 -1.05 1.53 -1.01
CA ILE A 59 -0.92 0.13 -1.39
C ILE A 59 -1.79 -0.75 -0.51
N GLN A 60 -2.39 -1.76 -1.09
CA GLN A 60 -3.01 -2.86 -0.37
C GLN A 60 -2.03 -4.02 -0.31
N MET A 61 -1.79 -4.55 0.88
CA MET A 61 -0.96 -5.74 1.05
C MET A 61 -1.84 -6.97 1.17
N VAL A 62 -1.52 -7.99 0.38
CA VAL A 62 -2.31 -9.22 0.26
C VAL A 62 -1.46 -10.41 0.69
N GLY A 63 -2.10 -11.54 1.03
CA GLY A 63 -1.41 -12.79 1.40
C GLY A 63 -0.93 -12.84 2.85
N ALA A 64 0.20 -13.51 3.10
CA ALA A 64 0.75 -13.73 4.44
C ALA A 64 0.99 -12.42 5.22
N CYS A 65 1.30 -11.34 4.49
CA CYS A 65 1.55 -10.01 5.04
C CYS A 65 0.27 -9.25 5.46
N GLY A 66 -0.91 -9.66 4.99
CA GLY A 66 -2.19 -9.06 5.38
C GLY A 66 -2.73 -9.54 6.73
N GLY A 67 -2.20 -10.64 7.26
CA GLY A 67 -2.73 -11.30 8.46
C GLY A 67 -2.04 -10.95 9.78
N CYS A 68 -0.82 -10.41 9.76
CA CYS A 68 -0.05 -10.07 10.96
C CYS A 68 0.28 -8.57 11.00
N PRO A 69 -0.26 -7.80 11.96
CA PRO A 69 -0.06 -6.35 12.02
C PRO A 69 1.42 -5.97 12.23
N LEU A 70 2.19 -6.84 12.90
CA LEU A 70 3.61 -6.61 13.15
C LEU A 70 4.44 -6.73 11.85
N SER A 71 4.16 -7.75 11.04
CA SER A 71 4.84 -7.97 9.76
C SER A 71 4.45 -6.90 8.74
N MET A 72 3.20 -6.43 8.78
CA MET A 72 2.72 -5.35 7.92
C MET A 72 3.50 -4.04 8.17
N MET A 73 3.78 -3.70 9.43
CA MET A 73 4.52 -2.48 9.77
C MET A 73 5.96 -2.51 9.24
N THR A 74 6.70 -3.60 9.49
CA THR A 74 8.11 -3.71 9.06
C THR A 74 8.26 -3.79 7.54
N LEU A 75 7.37 -4.52 6.87
CA LEU A 75 7.36 -4.59 5.40
C LEU A 75 7.02 -3.24 4.78
N LYS A 76 6.01 -2.55 5.31
CA LYS A 76 5.66 -1.19 4.87
C LYS A 76 6.88 -0.26 4.93
N GLU A 77 7.61 -0.24 6.04
CA GLU A 77 8.81 0.60 6.18
C GLU A 77 9.89 0.26 5.15
N GLY A 78 10.08 -1.03 4.85
CA GLY A 78 10.99 -1.47 3.80
C GLY A 78 10.57 -0.98 2.41
N ILE A 79 9.30 -1.15 2.07
CA ILE A 79 8.71 -0.73 0.79
C ILE A 79 8.80 0.80 0.64
N GLU A 80 8.45 1.53 1.69
CA GLU A 80 8.52 3.00 1.73
C GLU A 80 9.92 3.51 1.46
N ARG A 81 10.93 2.89 2.07
CA ARG A 81 12.33 3.27 1.85
C ARG A 81 12.77 3.07 0.40
N ILE A 82 12.35 1.98 -0.23
CA ILE A 82 12.69 1.68 -1.63
C ILE A 82 11.96 2.65 -2.56
N LEU A 83 10.67 2.90 -2.32
CA LEU A 83 9.86 3.82 -3.13
C LEU A 83 10.41 5.25 -3.07
N LYS A 84 10.76 5.76 -1.88
CA LYS A 84 11.40 7.08 -1.73
C LYS A 84 12.74 7.17 -2.45
N ALA A 85 13.49 6.08 -2.53
CA ALA A 85 14.79 6.05 -3.19
C ALA A 85 14.69 5.95 -4.73
N LYS A 86 13.67 5.24 -5.25
CA LYS A 86 13.50 5.01 -6.70
C LYS A 86 12.60 6.02 -7.38
N VAL A 87 11.64 6.59 -6.65
CA VAL A 87 10.58 7.43 -7.21
C VAL A 87 10.64 8.81 -6.56
N PRO A 88 11.21 9.82 -7.24
CA PRO A 88 11.19 11.19 -6.75
C PRO A 88 9.74 11.69 -6.69
N GLY A 89 9.35 12.30 -5.57
CA GLY A 89 7.98 12.77 -5.32
C GLY A 89 7.19 11.92 -4.34
N VAL A 90 7.68 10.73 -3.95
CA VAL A 90 7.08 9.94 -2.87
C VAL A 90 7.45 10.55 -1.50
N VAL A 91 6.45 10.98 -0.75
CA VAL A 91 6.56 11.56 0.60
C VAL A 91 6.32 10.50 1.67
N SER A 92 5.31 9.65 1.48
CA SER A 92 4.90 8.61 2.43
C SER A 92 4.23 7.44 1.71
N VAL A 93 4.14 6.30 2.39
CA VAL A 93 3.36 5.15 1.93
C VAL A 93 2.29 4.83 2.95
N GLU A 94 1.10 4.45 2.48
CA GLU A 94 0.04 3.90 3.30
C GLU A 94 -0.26 2.48 2.85
N ALA A 95 -0.12 1.53 3.78
CA ALA A 95 -0.46 0.14 3.56
C ALA A 95 -1.80 -0.17 4.22
N VAL A 96 -2.69 -0.82 3.48
CA VAL A 96 -4.00 -1.26 3.95
C VAL A 96 -4.16 -2.78 3.81
N ALA A 97 -4.94 -3.38 4.71
CA ALA A 97 -5.18 -4.83 4.80
C ALA A 97 -6.56 -5.25 4.25
#